data_AF-A0ABC8U3R4-F1
#
_entry.id   AF-A0ABC8U3R4-F1
#
_cell.length_a   1.000
_cell.length_b   1.000
_cell.length_c   1.000
_cell.angle_alpha   90.00
_cell.angle_beta   90.00
_cell.angle_gamma   90.00
#
_symmetry.space_group_name_H-M   'P 1'
#
loop_
_entity.id
_entity.type
_entity.pdbx_description
1 polymer ?
#
loop_
_entity_poly.entity_id
_entity_poly.type
_entity_poly.pdbx_seq_one_letter_code
_entity_poly.pdbx_strand_id
1 'polypeptide(L)'
;MASSVPLLFSSFIFLITSTFAQTPDFPLSVFLQVTKDVSTHQYLTHLNMGTPPVPLKLLVDLGAPFLWINCDQSGLGSSSHHPIKCCSLQCSIAKVNCCATPAGHDTKNCLLDPENTITSKPLNRIVS
;
A
#
# COMPACT_ATOMS: atom_id res chain seq x y z
N MET A 1 -20.11 56.61 27.99
CA MET A 1 -19.76 55.18 28.11
C MET A 1 -19.99 54.56 26.76
N ALA A 2 -18.94 54.25 26.01
CA ALA A 2 -19.08 53.65 24.68
C ALA A 2 -19.49 52.18 24.83
N SER A 3 -20.53 51.76 24.12
CA SER A 3 -21.02 50.39 24.18
C SER A 3 -20.03 49.44 23.48
N SER A 4 -19.49 48.47 24.23
CA SER A 4 -18.57 47.44 23.72
C SER A 4 -19.30 46.23 23.11
N VAL A 5 -20.63 46.18 23.24
CA VAL A 5 -21.50 45.10 22.74
C VAL A 5 -21.33 44.80 21.24
N PRO A 6 -21.28 45.77 20.31
CA PRO A 6 -21.12 45.47 18.88
C PRO A 6 -19.75 44.89 18.53
N LEU A 7 -18.71 45.26 19.27
CA LEU A 7 -17.34 44.72 19.06
C LEU A 7 -17.26 43.26 19.49
N LEU A 8 -17.89 42.92 20.61
CA LEU A 8 -17.99 41.53 21.09
C LEU A 8 -18.82 40.66 20.13
N PHE A 9 -19.87 41.22 19.54
CA PHE A 9 -20.68 40.52 18.54
C PHE A 9 -19.89 40.27 17.26
N SER A 10 -19.13 41.27 16.79
CA SER A 10 -18.28 41.13 15.60
C SER A 10 -17.15 40.12 15.79
N SER A 11 -16.50 40.08 16.96
CA SER A 11 -15.45 39.10 17.25
C SER A 11 -16.02 37.69 17.36
N PHE A 12 -17.21 37.54 17.94
CA PHE A 12 -17.91 36.26 18.00
C PHE A 12 -18.26 35.71 16.61
N ILE A 13 -18.75 36.56 15.70
CA ILE A 13 -19.01 36.17 14.30
C ILE A 13 -17.71 35.75 13.58
N PHE A 14 -16.61 36.47 13.78
CA PHE A 14 -15.31 36.15 13.17
C PHE A 14 -14.74 34.82 13.70
N LEU A 15 -14.95 34.52 14.97
CA LEU A 15 -14.58 33.23 15.56
C LEU A 15 -15.43 32.08 15.00
N ILE A 16 -16.71 32.30 14.70
CA ILE A 16 -17.56 31.28 14.08
C ILE A 16 -17.11 31.01 12.63
N THR A 17 -16.82 32.03 11.83
CA THR A 17 -16.43 31.84 10.43
C THR A 17 -15.05 31.19 10.24
N SER A 18 -14.14 31.33 11.21
CA SER A 18 -12.82 30.70 11.20
C SER A 18 -12.83 29.21 11.56
N THR A 19 -13.98 28.65 11.97
CA THR A 19 -14.12 27.21 12.30
C THR A 19 -14.58 26.32 11.14
N PHE A 20 -14.44 26.78 9.89
CA PHE A 20 -14.65 25.89 8.73
C PHE A 20 -13.54 24.83 8.70
N ALA A 21 -13.80 23.70 9.34
CA ALA A 21 -12.91 22.55 9.36
C ALA A 21 -12.68 22.06 7.94
N GLN A 22 -11.43 22.00 7.50
CA GLN A 22 -11.04 21.36 6.26
C GLN A 22 -11.33 19.87 6.42
N THR A 23 -12.32 19.35 5.68
CA THR A 23 -12.53 17.90 5.59
C THR A 23 -11.30 17.32 4.90
N PRO A 24 -10.71 16.24 5.43
CA PRO A 24 -9.50 15.72 4.85
C PRO A 24 -9.77 15.09 3.48
N ASP A 25 -8.89 15.36 2.52
CA ASP A 25 -8.95 14.88 1.13
C ASP A 25 -8.52 13.40 1.02
N PHE A 26 -9.25 12.51 1.68
CA PHE A 26 -9.06 11.07 1.52
C PHE A 26 -10.39 10.36 1.29
N PRO A 27 -10.38 9.25 0.53
CA PRO A 27 -11.59 8.47 0.32
C PRO A 27 -12.05 7.85 1.64
N LEU A 28 -13.33 8.05 1.98
CA LEU A 28 -13.97 7.43 3.15
C LEU A 28 -14.08 5.91 3.04
N SER A 29 -14.01 5.37 1.83
CA SER A 29 -14.05 3.93 1.57
C SER A 29 -13.30 3.59 0.28
N VAL A 30 -12.76 2.37 0.23
CA VAL A 30 -12.11 1.81 -0.95
C VAL A 30 -12.85 0.52 -1.30
N PHE A 31 -13.26 0.40 -2.56
CA PHE A 31 -13.92 -0.79 -3.09
C PHE A 31 -13.00 -1.52 -4.05
N LEU A 32 -12.92 -2.84 -3.90
CA LEU A 32 -12.16 -3.71 -4.77
C LEU A 32 -13.13 -4.65 -5.49
N GLN A 33 -13.18 -4.56 -6.82
CA GLN A 33 -14.03 -5.43 -7.61
C GLN A 33 -13.43 -6.85 -7.67
N VAL A 34 -14.21 -7.85 -7.26
CA VAL A 34 -13.80 -9.25 -7.29
C VAL A 34 -14.71 -10.04 -8.23
N THR A 35 -14.12 -10.85 -9.09
CA THR A 35 -14.83 -11.70 -10.07
C THR A 35 -14.38 -13.15 -9.89
N LYS A 36 -15.31 -14.10 -9.94
CA LYS A 36 -14.97 -15.53 -9.92
C LYS A 36 -14.62 -16.01 -11.32
N ASP A 37 -13.45 -16.60 -11.48
CA ASP A 37 -13.01 -17.23 -12.72
C ASP A 37 -13.73 -18.58 -12.91
N VAL A 38 -14.32 -18.79 -14.09
CA VAL A 38 -15.11 -20.00 -14.36
C VAL A 38 -14.25 -21.25 -14.55
N SER A 39 -13.01 -21.10 -15.00
CA SER A 39 -12.13 -22.21 -15.35
C SER A 39 -11.37 -22.76 -14.15
N THR A 40 -10.90 -21.86 -13.28
CA THR A 40 -10.11 -22.20 -12.09
C THR A 40 -10.92 -22.17 -10.80
N HIS A 41 -12.14 -21.63 -10.84
CA HIS A 41 -12.99 -21.33 -9.67
C HIS A 41 -12.34 -20.39 -8.64
N GLN A 42 -11.26 -19.72 -9.01
CA GLN A 42 -10.55 -18.76 -8.17
C GLN A 42 -11.20 -17.38 -8.24
N TYR A 43 -10.98 -16.56 -7.21
CA TYR A 43 -11.46 -15.18 -7.16
C TYR A 43 -10.37 -14.24 -7.62
N LEU A 44 -10.67 -13.37 -8.59
CA LEU A 44 -9.71 -12.49 -9.23
C LEU A 44 -10.12 -11.04 -9.05
N THR A 45 -9.13 -10.16 -8.98
CA THR A 45 -9.31 -8.71 -8.93
C THR A 45 -8.43 -8.02 -9.96
N HIS A 46 -8.74 -6.75 -10.27
CA HIS A 46 -7.91 -5.90 -11.10
C HIS A 46 -7.36 -4.73 -10.28
N LEU A 47 -6.05 -4.50 -10.37
CA LEU A 47 -5.37 -3.36 -9.76
C LEU A 47 -4.54 -2.64 -10.81
N ASN A 48 -4.54 -1.30 -10.78
CA ASN A 48 -3.63 -0.51 -11.58
C ASN A 48 -2.38 -0.22 -10.75
N MET A 49 -1.21 -0.64 -11.23
CA MET A 49 0.06 -0.47 -10.51
C MET A 49 1.14 0.10 -11.41
N GLY A 50 2.09 0.80 -10.79
CA GLY A 50 3.25 1.37 -11.47
C GLY A 50 3.02 2.74 -12.07
N THR A 51 4.08 3.27 -12.68
CA THR A 51 4.10 4.56 -13.37
C THR A 51 4.74 4.37 -14.75
N PRO A 52 3.98 4.55 -15.85
CA PRO A 52 2.53 4.81 -15.88
C PRO A 52 1.71 3.62 -15.33
N PRO A 53 0.44 3.84 -14.90
CA PRO A 53 -0.39 2.78 -14.34
C PRO A 53 -0.69 1.67 -15.36
N VAL A 54 -0.40 0.43 -14.99
CA VAL A 54 -0.68 -0.78 -15.78
C VAL A 54 -1.71 -1.65 -15.05
N PRO A 55 -2.78 -2.10 -15.72
CA PRO A 55 -3.77 -2.99 -15.12
C PRO A 55 -3.19 -4.40 -14.93
N LEU A 56 -3.31 -4.92 -13.72
CA LEU A 56 -2.87 -6.24 -13.30
C LEU A 56 -4.07 -7.07 -12.86
N LYS A 57 -4.17 -8.29 -13.40
CA LYS A 57 -5.15 -9.30 -12.99
C LYS A 57 -4.50 -10.17 -11.92
N LEU A 58 -5.05 -10.15 -10.71
CA LEU A 58 -4.46 -10.77 -9.52
C LEU A 58 -5.42 -11.78 -8.88
N LEU A 59 -4.86 -12.82 -8.28
CA LEU A 59 -5.59 -13.77 -7.44
C LEU A 59 -5.87 -13.15 -6.07
N VAL A 60 -7.11 -13.30 -5.59
CA VAL A 60 -7.50 -12.96 -4.22
C VAL A 60 -7.21 -14.16 -3.33
N ASP A 61 -6.11 -14.08 -2.57
CA ASP A 61 -5.75 -15.05 -1.54
C ASP A 61 -5.94 -14.41 -0.15
N LEU A 62 -6.95 -14.89 0.58
CA LEU A 62 -7.27 -14.41 1.93
C LEU A 62 -6.32 -14.95 3.01
N GLY A 63 -5.55 -16.00 2.70
CA GLY A 63 -4.56 -16.60 3.59
C GLY A 63 -3.14 -16.07 3.38
N ALA A 64 -2.91 -15.30 2.32
CA ALA A 64 -1.58 -14.78 2.01
C ALA A 64 -1.16 -13.64 2.95
N PRO A 65 0.11 -13.60 3.39
CA PRO A 65 0.62 -12.57 4.29
C PRO A 65 0.89 -11.21 3.62
N PHE A 66 1.00 -11.16 2.29
CA PHE A 66 1.30 -9.95 1.52
C PHE A 66 0.86 -10.09 0.06
N LEU A 67 0.70 -8.95 -0.62
CA LEU A 67 0.51 -8.90 -2.07
C LEU A 67 1.86 -9.16 -2.77
N TRP A 68 1.85 -10.02 -3.77
CA TRP A 68 2.99 -10.28 -4.63
C TRP A 68 2.53 -10.35 -6.08
N ILE A 69 3.43 -9.98 -6.99
CA ILE A 69 3.23 -9.99 -8.45
C ILE A 69 4.47 -10.59 -9.07
N ASN A 70 4.41 -11.08 -10.31
CA ASN A 70 5.61 -11.48 -11.06
C ASN A 70 6.22 -10.31 -11.84
N CYS A 71 7.16 -9.56 -11.26
CA CYS A 71 7.88 -8.44 -11.86
C CYS A 71 8.60 -8.80 -13.18
N ASP A 72 9.12 -10.03 -13.32
CA ASP A 72 9.83 -10.45 -14.54
C ASP A 72 8.88 -10.70 -15.72
N GLN A 73 7.68 -11.23 -15.45
CA GLN A 73 6.69 -11.55 -16.50
C GLN A 73 5.66 -10.45 -16.73
N SER A 74 5.43 -9.58 -15.74
CA SER A 74 4.36 -8.57 -15.79
C SER A 74 4.67 -7.39 -16.71
N GLY A 75 5.88 -7.30 -17.26
CA GLY A 75 6.28 -6.17 -18.11
C GLY A 75 6.25 -4.82 -17.37
N LEU A 76 6.24 -4.84 -16.04
CA LEU A 76 6.16 -3.67 -15.17
C LEU A 76 7.53 -2.99 -15.06
N GLY A 77 7.99 -2.41 -16.17
CA GLY A 77 9.03 -1.38 -16.15
C GLY A 77 8.47 -0.09 -15.56
N SER A 78 8.19 -0.08 -14.26
CA SER A 78 7.66 1.10 -13.58
C SER A 78 8.79 2.04 -13.18
N SER A 79 8.71 3.32 -13.55
CA SER A 79 9.68 4.32 -13.13
C SER A 79 9.62 4.64 -11.62
N SER A 80 8.51 4.29 -10.97
CA SER A 80 8.29 4.45 -9.52
C SER A 80 8.65 3.20 -8.70
N HIS A 81 9.21 2.16 -9.33
CA HIS A 81 9.65 0.98 -8.59
C HIS A 81 10.91 1.28 -7.77
N HIS A 82 10.83 1.05 -6.47
CA HIS A 82 11.92 1.27 -5.54
C HIS A 82 12.06 0.05 -4.61
N PRO A 83 13.10 -0.78 -4.78
CA PRO A 83 13.34 -1.93 -3.92
C PRO A 83 13.50 -1.51 -2.46
N ILE A 84 12.86 -2.25 -1.56
CA ILE A 84 12.92 -1.97 -0.12
C ILE A 84 14.35 -2.26 0.37
N LYS A 85 14.97 -1.31 1.07
CA LYS A 85 16.32 -1.50 1.63
C LYS A 85 16.30 -2.39 2.85
N CYS A 86 17.33 -3.21 2.97
CA CYS A 86 17.58 -3.94 4.19
C CYS A 86 17.74 -2.99 5.38
N CYS A 87 17.30 -3.40 6.57
CA CYS A 87 17.29 -2.59 7.80
C CYS A 87 16.42 -1.33 7.78
N SER A 88 15.59 -1.16 6.75
CA SER A 88 14.55 -0.13 6.77
C SER A 88 13.38 -0.52 7.67
N LEU A 89 12.63 0.49 8.13
CA LEU A 89 11.37 0.27 8.86
C LEU A 89 10.38 -0.58 8.04
N GLN A 90 10.32 -0.38 6.73
CA GLN A 90 9.48 -1.16 5.81
C GLN A 90 9.85 -2.65 5.84
N CYS A 91 11.14 -2.97 5.85
CA CYS A 91 11.61 -4.35 5.95
C CYS A 91 11.29 -5.00 7.30
N SER A 92 11.35 -4.21 8.39
CA SER A 92 10.94 -4.66 9.72
C SER A 92 9.43 -4.95 9.78
N ILE A 93 8.60 -4.11 9.16
CA ILE A 93 7.15 -4.36 9.01
C ILE A 93 6.88 -5.65 8.23
N ALA A 94 7.68 -5.92 7.20
CA ALA A 94 7.66 -7.16 6.43
C ALA A 94 8.19 -8.39 7.21
N LYS A 95 8.66 -8.21 8.46
CA LYS A 95 9.20 -9.26 9.33
C LYS A 95 10.41 -10.00 8.75
N VAL A 96 11.19 -9.33 7.90
CA VAL A 96 12.43 -9.88 7.34
C VAL A 96 13.62 -9.41 8.17
N ASN A 97 14.37 -10.36 8.74
CA ASN A 97 15.58 -10.05 9.50
C ASN A 97 16.83 -10.16 8.62
N CYS A 98 17.18 -9.06 7.97
CA CYS A 98 18.37 -8.99 7.12
C CYS A 98 19.56 -8.26 7.79
N CYS A 99 19.40 -7.76 9.02
CA CYS A 99 20.41 -6.97 9.75
C CYS A 99 21.34 -7.82 10.63
N ALA A 100 21.14 -9.14 10.69
CA ALA A 100 21.69 -10.00 11.73
C ALA A 100 23.05 -10.66 11.40
N THR A 101 23.74 -10.32 10.30
CA THR A 101 24.98 -11.01 9.92
C THR A 101 26.17 -10.07 9.70
N PRO A 102 27.28 -10.24 10.45
CA PRO A 102 28.59 -9.77 10.03
C PRO A 102 29.14 -10.76 8.98
N ALA A 103 29.35 -10.26 7.76
CA ALA A 103 29.93 -10.95 6.60
C ALA A 103 29.11 -12.11 5.99
N GLY A 104 28.55 -11.89 4.78
CA GLY A 104 28.39 -12.99 3.81
C GLY A 104 27.08 -13.09 3.03
N HIS A 105 26.00 -12.39 3.40
CA HIS A 105 24.82 -12.29 2.54
C HIS A 105 24.56 -10.82 2.20
N ASP A 106 25.11 -10.41 1.06
CA ASP A 106 25.11 -9.03 0.56
C ASP A 106 23.72 -8.61 0.02
N THR A 107 22.65 -8.93 0.75
CA THR A 107 21.30 -8.52 0.40
C THR A 107 21.07 -7.08 0.84
N LYS A 108 21.51 -6.14 -0.01
CA LYS A 108 21.21 -4.70 0.13
C LYS A 108 19.70 -4.42 0.19
N ASN A 109 18.88 -5.34 -0.31
CA ASN A 109 17.44 -5.22 -0.39
C ASN A 109 16.76 -6.24 0.55
N CYS A 110 15.58 -5.87 1.02
CA CYS A 110 14.64 -6.73 1.72
C CYS A 110 13.98 -7.66 0.71
N LEU A 111 14.11 -8.97 0.89
CA LEU A 111 13.54 -9.97 -0.02
C LEU A 111 12.52 -10.83 0.72
N LEU A 112 11.38 -11.02 0.09
CA LEU A 112 10.34 -11.95 0.48
C LEU A 112 10.15 -12.97 -0.64
N ASP A 113 10.08 -14.24 -0.26
CA ASP A 113 9.73 -15.30 -1.21
C ASP A 113 8.24 -15.64 -1.02
N PRO A 114 7.40 -15.43 -2.05
CA PRO A 114 6.00 -15.80 -1.96
C PRO A 114 5.85 -17.32 -1.90
N GLU A 115 4.88 -17.78 -1.10
CA GLU A 115 4.57 -19.20 -0.94
C GLU A 115 3.11 -19.45 -1.34
N ASN A 116 2.86 -20.60 -1.97
CA ASN A 116 1.51 -21.06 -2.18
C ASN A 116 0.92 -21.53 -0.85
N THR A 117 -0.08 -20.82 -0.35
CA THR A 117 -0.74 -21.05 0.95
C THR A 117 -1.45 -22.40 1.06
N ILE A 118 -1.77 -23.05 -0.06
CA ILE A 118 -2.46 -24.35 -0.10
C ILE A 118 -1.46 -25.50 -0.09
N THR A 119 -0.39 -25.39 -0.89
CA THR A 119 0.57 -26.49 -1.05
C THR A 119 1.82 -26.34 -0.18
N SER A 120 1.99 -25.20 0.47
CA SER A 120 3.21 -24.81 1.19
C SER A 120 4.48 -24.95 0.33
N LYS A 121 4.37 -24.52 -0.94
CA LYS A 121 5.48 -24.58 -1.89
C LYS A 121 5.93 -23.18 -2.25
N PRO A 122 7.25 -22.92 -2.31
CA PRO A 122 7.76 -21.64 -2.76
C PRO A 122 7.32 -21.40 -4.21
N LEU A 123 6.86 -20.18 -4.47
CA LEU A 123 6.63 -19.69 -5.81
C LEU A 123 7.93 -19.08 -6.31
N ASN A 124 8.27 -19.27 -7.59
CA ASN A 124 9.54 -18.79 -8.14
C ASN A 124 9.71 -17.29 -7.84
N ARG A 125 10.87 -16.97 -7.23
CA ARG A 125 11.37 -15.68 -6.75
C ARG A 125 10.80 -14.46 -7.47
N ILE A 126 10.20 -13.53 -6.73
CA ILE A 126 9.87 -12.20 -7.25
C ILE A 126 10.18 -11.10 -6.23
N VAL A 127 10.88 -10.05 -6.69
CA VAL A 127 11.37 -8.92 -5.88
C VAL A 127 10.24 -7.95 -5.54
N SER A 128 10.08 -7.65 -4.25
CA SER A 128 9.27 -6.55 -3.69
C SER A 128 9.98 -5.21 -3.76
#